data_AF-A0AAD6GI56-F1
#
_entry.id   AF-A0AAD6GI56-F1
#
_cell.length_a   1.000
_cell.length_b   1.000
_cell.length_c   1.000
_cell.angle_alpha   90.00
_cell.angle_beta   90.00
_cell.angle_gamma   90.00
#
_symmetry.space_group_name_H-M   'P 1'
#
loop_
_entity.id
_entity.type
_entity.pdbx_description
1 polymer ?
#
loop_
_entity_poly.entity_id
_entity_poly.type
_entity_poly.pdbx_seq_one_letter_code
_entity_poly.pdbx_strand_id
1 'polypeptide(L)'
;MDVSAPINKADEVEIEEPKFDDAALDFSIGTVSSAVLQGLLRSICETIPEAKNMAIQHLLVTKAKVPISPDSKWDQNANKDINASDQELGRRRPRYSQCENCKKEFDTLENTPTACRYHTEEACADEDSHLFVDNDFFGPDEADCDDELRKEYPECFVFECCDGNLRDNPDGCETDWHKEATSHVVARSEHMARVAPETHVAKKARIL
;
A
#
# COMPACT_ATOMS: atom_id res chain seq x y z
N MET A 1 2.91 -77.76 31.64
CA MET A 1 3.93 -76.70 31.71
C MET A 1 4.29 -76.33 30.28
N ASP A 2 4.67 -75.07 30.06
CA ASP A 2 5.11 -74.45 28.79
C ASP A 2 4.02 -73.83 27.90
N VAL A 3 3.73 -72.53 28.12
CA VAL A 3 4.34 -71.27 27.62
C VAL A 3 3.90 -70.93 26.19
N SER A 4 2.87 -70.09 26.07
CA SER A 4 2.99 -68.64 25.81
C SER A 4 3.37 -68.34 24.36
N ALA A 5 2.34 -68.05 23.56
CA ALA A 5 2.49 -67.38 22.27
C ALA A 5 2.75 -65.87 22.51
N PRO A 6 3.65 -65.23 21.74
CA PRO A 6 3.88 -63.79 21.87
C PRO A 6 2.75 -63.01 21.18
N ILE A 7 2.18 -62.07 21.91
CA ILE A 7 1.28 -61.04 21.40
C ILE A 7 2.16 -59.99 20.71
N ASN A 8 1.94 -59.77 19.41
CA ASN A 8 2.59 -58.70 18.66
C ASN A 8 2.24 -57.35 19.28
N LYS A 9 3.25 -56.62 19.77
CA LYS A 9 3.11 -55.22 20.13
C LYS A 9 2.79 -54.46 18.86
N ALA A 10 1.68 -53.72 18.87
CA ALA A 10 1.44 -52.69 17.87
C ALA A 10 2.55 -51.65 18.04
N ASP A 11 3.31 -51.42 16.99
CA ASP A 11 4.22 -50.29 16.90
C ASP A 11 3.39 -49.01 17.01
N GLU A 12 3.60 -48.27 18.10
CA GLU A 12 3.14 -46.90 18.24
C GLU A 12 3.89 -46.07 17.20
N VAL A 13 3.20 -45.72 16.11
CA VAL A 13 3.71 -44.75 15.14
C VAL A 13 3.71 -43.40 15.83
N GLU A 14 4.88 -42.99 16.33
CA GLU A 14 5.15 -41.60 16.71
C GLU A 14 4.98 -40.75 15.46
N ILE A 15 3.84 -40.07 15.36
CA ILE A 15 3.63 -39.03 14.35
C ILE A 15 4.44 -37.83 14.85
N GLU A 16 5.68 -37.70 14.37
CA GLU A 16 6.48 -36.50 14.61
C GLU A 16 5.72 -35.30 14.03
N GLU A 17 5.29 -34.38 14.89
CA GLU A 17 4.69 -33.13 14.46
C GLU A 17 5.68 -32.37 13.55
N PRO A 18 5.22 -31.81 12.42
CA PRO A 18 6.10 -31.08 11.52
C PRO A 18 6.70 -29.89 12.28
N LYS A 19 8.01 -29.93 12.49
CA LYS A 19 8.77 -28.80 13.02
C LYS A 19 8.66 -27.65 12.03
N PHE A 20 7.88 -26.64 12.38
CA PHE A 20 7.87 -25.39 11.66
C PHE A 20 9.21 -24.70 11.88
N ASP A 21 9.87 -24.35 10.78
CA ASP A 21 11.10 -23.58 10.78
C ASP A 21 10.74 -22.09 10.76
N ASP A 22 10.68 -21.50 11.96
CA ASP A 22 10.37 -20.07 12.14
C ASP A 22 11.35 -19.18 11.37
N ALA A 23 12.62 -19.58 11.25
CA ALA A 23 13.62 -18.81 10.53
C ALA A 23 13.38 -18.84 9.01
N ALA A 24 12.96 -19.99 8.47
CA ALA A 24 12.57 -20.10 7.07
C ALA A 24 11.29 -19.30 6.76
N LEU A 25 10.34 -19.24 7.71
CA LEU A 25 9.13 -18.42 7.58
C LEU A 25 9.48 -16.92 7.56
N ASP A 26 10.28 -16.45 8.52
CA ASP A 26 10.71 -15.05 8.60
C ASP A 26 11.46 -14.61 7.34
N PHE A 27 12.38 -15.45 6.86
CA PHE A 27 13.09 -15.20 5.60
C PHE A 27 12.14 -15.12 4.41
N SER A 28 11.14 -16.01 4.35
CA SER A 28 10.15 -16.02 3.28
C SER A 28 9.33 -14.73 3.30
N ILE A 29 8.83 -14.31 4.47
CA ILE A 29 8.05 -13.06 4.62
C ILE A 29 8.85 -11.85 4.15
N GLY A 30 10.16 -11.79 4.45
CA GLY A 30 11.03 -10.68 4.05
C GLY A 30 11.42 -10.65 2.57
N THR A 31 11.19 -11.72 1.83
CA THR A 31 11.64 -11.86 0.42
C THR A 31 10.52 -11.96 -0.59
N VAL A 32 9.33 -12.44 -0.20
CA VAL A 32 8.18 -12.53 -1.10
C VAL A 32 7.62 -11.16 -1.46
N SER A 33 6.91 -11.08 -2.59
CA SER A 33 6.28 -9.82 -3.01
C SER A 33 5.07 -9.45 -2.16
N SER A 34 4.78 -8.15 -2.08
CA SER A 34 3.60 -7.62 -1.38
C SER A 34 2.30 -8.23 -1.89
N ALA A 35 2.19 -8.51 -3.20
CA ALA A 35 1.01 -9.16 -3.78
C ALA A 35 0.76 -10.55 -3.18
N VAL A 36 1.82 -11.34 -2.95
CA VAL A 36 1.73 -12.66 -2.33
C VAL A 36 1.33 -12.53 -0.86
N LEU A 37 1.95 -11.63 -0.11
CA LEU A 37 1.59 -11.37 1.30
C LEU A 37 0.14 -10.93 1.45
N GLN A 38 -0.32 -10.01 0.60
CA GLN A 38 -1.70 -9.54 0.59
C GLN A 38 -2.68 -10.66 0.23
N GLY A 39 -2.32 -11.53 -0.71
CA GLY A 39 -3.13 -12.71 -1.06
C GLY A 39 -3.26 -13.68 0.11
N LEU A 40 -2.13 -13.97 0.77
CA LEU A 40 -2.09 -14.86 1.94
C LEU A 40 -2.88 -14.27 3.12
N LEU A 41 -2.68 -12.99 3.45
CA LEU A 41 -3.40 -12.31 4.53
C LEU A 41 -4.92 -12.32 4.30
N ARG A 42 -5.38 -12.08 3.05
CA ARG A 42 -6.79 -12.19 2.69
C ARG A 42 -7.33 -13.59 2.95
N SER A 43 -6.63 -14.62 2.48
CA SER A 43 -7.03 -16.02 2.69
C SER A 43 -7.10 -16.39 4.19
N ILE A 44 -6.12 -15.93 4.98
CA ILE A 44 -6.11 -16.11 6.44
C ILE A 44 -7.32 -15.43 7.09
N CYS A 45 -7.64 -14.19 6.70
CA CYS A 45 -8.79 -13.46 7.24
C CYS A 45 -10.15 -14.06 6.84
N GLU A 46 -10.22 -14.76 5.70
CA GLU A 46 -11.41 -15.49 5.28
C GLU A 46 -11.61 -16.78 6.08
N THR A 47 -10.51 -17.41 6.49
CA THR A 47 -10.52 -18.73 7.15
C THR A 47 -10.58 -18.62 8.67
N ILE A 48 -9.91 -17.62 9.25
CA ILE A 48 -9.69 -17.50 10.70
C ILE A 48 -10.29 -16.17 11.20
N PRO A 49 -11.46 -16.20 11.88
CA PRO A 49 -12.13 -14.99 12.40
C PRO A 49 -11.28 -14.16 13.35
N GLU A 50 -10.47 -14.79 14.20
CA GLU A 50 -9.56 -14.12 15.12
C GLU A 50 -8.49 -13.33 14.35
N ALA A 51 -7.94 -13.90 13.29
CA ALA A 51 -6.98 -13.22 12.43
C ALA A 51 -7.61 -12.03 11.69
N LYS A 52 -8.86 -12.17 11.24
CA LYS A 52 -9.62 -11.06 10.66
C LYS A 52 -9.81 -9.92 11.66
N ASN A 53 -10.15 -10.23 12.91
CA ASN A 53 -10.32 -9.21 13.95
C ASN A 53 -9.00 -8.50 14.27
N MET A 54 -7.88 -9.24 14.31
CA MET A 54 -6.54 -8.65 14.46
C MET A 54 -6.24 -7.72 13.28
N ALA A 55 -6.43 -8.18 12.04
CA ALA A 55 -6.19 -7.35 10.86
C ALA A 55 -7.03 -6.06 10.88
N ILE A 56 -8.30 -6.15 11.27
CA ILE A 56 -9.18 -4.99 11.44
C ILE A 56 -8.65 -4.02 12.50
N GLN A 57 -8.15 -4.52 13.63
CA GLN A 57 -7.62 -3.67 14.71
C GLN A 57 -6.32 -2.97 14.32
N HIS A 58 -5.49 -3.61 13.50
CA HIS A 58 -4.16 -3.09 13.12
C HIS A 58 -4.19 -2.24 11.84
N LEU A 59 -5.08 -2.55 10.89
CA LEU A 59 -5.10 -1.90 9.58
C LEU A 59 -6.21 -0.86 9.43
N LEU A 60 -7.21 -0.86 10.32
CA LEU A 60 -8.33 0.08 10.25
C LEU A 60 -8.44 0.93 11.51
N VAL A 61 -8.79 2.19 11.33
CA VAL A 61 -9.03 3.14 12.42
C VAL A 61 -10.41 3.76 12.32
N THR A 62 -10.99 4.10 13.47
CA THR A 62 -12.26 4.83 13.54
C THR A 62 -12.01 6.31 13.66
N LYS A 63 -12.93 7.13 13.14
CA LYS A 63 -12.85 8.61 13.20
C LYS A 63 -12.53 9.16 14.58
N ALA A 64 -13.05 8.54 15.64
CA ALA A 64 -12.85 9.01 17.02
C ALA A 64 -11.39 8.95 17.50
N LYS A 65 -10.53 8.17 16.84
CA LYS A 65 -9.12 7.99 17.24
C LYS A 65 -8.14 8.83 16.42
N VAL A 66 -8.59 9.42 15.31
CA VAL A 66 -7.72 10.18 14.40
C VAL A 66 -7.59 11.62 14.90
N PRO A 67 -6.38 12.18 15.02
CA PRO A 67 -6.17 13.59 15.26
C PRO A 67 -6.94 14.47 14.26
N ILE A 68 -7.56 15.55 14.75
CA ILE A 68 -8.37 16.43 13.90
C ILE A 68 -7.44 17.34 13.09
N SER A 69 -7.26 17.03 11.81
CA SER A 69 -6.62 17.91 10.83
C SER A 69 -7.68 18.81 10.16
N PRO A 70 -7.41 20.10 9.95
CA PRO A 70 -8.37 21.04 9.36
C PRO A 70 -8.81 20.68 7.93
N ASP A 71 -7.96 19.96 7.18
CA ASP A 71 -8.21 19.60 5.78
C ASP A 71 -8.81 18.20 5.60
N SER A 72 -9.25 17.52 6.68
CA SER A 72 -9.76 16.17 6.58
C SER A 72 -11.09 16.13 5.79
N LYS A 73 -11.03 15.71 4.52
CA LYS A 73 -12.19 15.60 3.60
C LYS A 73 -13.19 14.50 4.00
N TRP A 74 -12.97 13.80 5.10
CA TRP A 74 -13.84 12.76 5.66
C TRP A 74 -15.17 13.31 6.21
N ASP A 75 -15.31 14.63 6.34
CA ASP A 75 -16.47 15.24 6.99
C ASP A 75 -17.76 15.31 6.17
N GLN A 76 -17.77 14.87 4.92
CA GLN A 76 -18.94 15.05 4.06
C GLN A 76 -19.43 13.71 3.52
N ASN A 77 -20.49 13.20 4.17
CA ASN A 77 -21.54 12.29 3.66
C ASN A 77 -21.77 11.05 4.53
N ALA A 78 -22.24 11.26 5.76
CA ALA A 78 -22.93 10.21 6.52
C ALA A 78 -24.36 10.07 5.98
N ASN A 79 -24.54 9.24 4.94
CA ASN A 79 -25.85 8.83 4.47
C ASN A 79 -26.62 8.13 5.62
N LYS A 80 -27.87 8.54 5.86
CA LYS A 80 -28.59 8.33 7.14
C LYS A 80 -29.25 6.95 7.27
N ASP A 81 -29.10 6.07 6.29
CA ASP A 81 -29.90 4.84 6.17
C ASP A 81 -29.05 3.55 6.16
N ILE A 82 -28.18 3.38 7.17
CA ILE A 82 -27.36 2.17 7.33
C ILE A 82 -27.56 1.59 8.73
N ASN A 83 -27.88 0.29 8.82
CA ASN A 83 -28.06 -0.45 10.07
C ASN A 83 -26.87 -0.26 11.04
N ALA A 84 -27.14 -0.20 12.35
CA ALA A 84 -26.15 0.13 13.38
C ALA A 84 -24.87 -0.74 13.35
N SER A 85 -24.94 -1.98 12.87
CA SER A 85 -23.78 -2.87 12.70
C SER A 85 -22.92 -2.52 11.47
N ASP A 86 -23.53 -2.03 10.39
CA ASP A 86 -22.81 -1.52 9.20
C ASP A 86 -22.33 -0.08 9.41
N GLN A 87 -22.91 0.64 10.36
CA GLN A 87 -22.52 2.01 10.70
C GLN A 87 -21.14 2.10 11.40
N GLU A 88 -20.72 1.01 12.04
CA GLU A 88 -19.40 0.81 12.66
C GLU A 88 -18.31 0.47 11.63
N LEU A 89 -18.66 -0.25 10.57
CA LEU A 89 -17.76 -0.58 9.45
C LEU A 89 -17.67 0.56 8.44
N GLY A 90 -18.77 1.28 8.20
CA GLY A 90 -18.84 2.46 7.34
C GLY A 90 -18.09 3.69 7.86
N ARG A 91 -17.55 3.64 9.09
CA ARG A 91 -16.72 4.71 9.67
C ARG A 91 -15.24 4.34 9.87
N ARG A 92 -14.80 3.24 9.27
CA ARG A 92 -13.41 2.78 9.37
C ARG A 92 -12.65 3.18 8.12
N ARG A 93 -11.44 3.69 8.31
CA ARG A 93 -10.51 4.05 7.24
C ARG A 93 -9.19 3.30 7.42
N PRO A 94 -8.36 3.16 6.36
CA PRO A 94 -7.01 2.63 6.50
C PRO A 94 -6.22 3.39 7.57
N ARG A 95 -5.51 2.65 8.43
CA ARG A 95 -4.60 3.22 9.43
C ARG A 95 -3.40 3.86 8.76
N TYR A 96 -2.88 3.22 7.72
CA TYR A 96 -1.74 3.69 6.95
C TYR A 96 -2.24 4.23 5.62
N SER A 97 -1.71 5.38 5.21
CA SER A 97 -2.04 6.03 3.95
C SER A 97 -0.81 6.73 3.38
N GLN A 98 -0.85 7.02 2.08
CA GLN A 98 0.22 7.76 1.43
C GLN A 98 -0.09 9.26 1.46
N CYS A 99 0.93 10.08 1.75
CA CYS A 99 0.76 11.52 1.77
C CYS A 99 0.81 12.14 0.36
N GLU A 100 -0.13 13.04 0.04
CA GLU A 100 -0.14 13.78 -1.23
C GLU A 100 1.07 14.73 -1.38
N ASN A 101 1.60 15.25 -0.27
CA ASN A 101 2.72 16.19 -0.29
C ASN A 101 4.06 15.44 -0.35
N CYS A 102 4.44 14.75 0.73
CA CYS A 102 5.76 14.12 0.83
C CYS A 102 5.87 12.73 0.20
N LYS A 103 4.76 12.16 -0.31
CA LYS A 103 4.67 10.82 -0.94
C LYS A 103 5.05 9.63 -0.04
N LYS A 104 5.39 9.86 1.23
CA LYS A 104 5.69 8.81 2.22
C LYS A 104 4.40 8.22 2.80
N GLU A 105 4.46 6.95 3.18
CA GLU A 105 3.41 6.31 3.98
C GLU A 105 3.46 6.87 5.41
N PHE A 106 2.29 7.08 6.01
CA PHE A 106 2.18 7.56 7.38
C PHE A 106 1.05 6.86 8.14
N ASP A 107 1.22 6.74 9.47
CA ASP A 107 0.16 6.30 10.37
C ASP A 107 -0.77 7.48 10.69
N THR A 108 -2.04 7.31 10.34
CA THR A 108 -3.08 8.29 10.56
C THR A 108 -3.35 8.59 12.04
N LEU A 109 -2.99 7.70 12.96
CA LEU A 109 -3.10 7.93 14.40
C LEU A 109 -1.96 8.79 14.96
N GLU A 110 -0.80 8.77 14.30
CA GLU A 110 0.41 9.46 14.75
C GLU A 110 0.67 10.76 13.97
N ASN A 111 -0.28 11.16 13.11
CA ASN A 111 -0.20 12.38 12.34
C ASN A 111 -0.30 13.61 13.27
N THR A 112 0.64 14.54 13.11
CA THR A 112 0.74 15.78 13.89
C THR A 112 0.92 16.96 12.93
N PRO A 113 0.68 18.22 13.35
CA PRO A 113 0.85 19.40 12.49
C PRO A 113 2.28 19.60 11.97
N THR A 114 3.25 18.84 12.46
CA THR A 114 4.65 18.91 12.03
C THR A 114 5.17 17.56 11.52
N ALA A 115 4.29 16.59 11.27
CA ALA A 115 4.68 15.24 10.86
C ALA A 115 5.11 15.19 9.38
N CYS A 116 4.42 15.95 8.53
CA CYS A 116 4.74 16.01 7.11
C CYS A 116 5.77 17.11 6.88
N ARG A 117 6.95 16.72 6.41
CA ARG A 117 7.91 17.64 5.80
C ARG A 117 7.90 17.41 4.29
N TYR A 118 7.88 18.50 3.53
CA TYR A 118 7.88 18.46 2.07
C TYR A 118 8.39 19.78 1.47
N HIS A 119 8.69 19.75 0.19
CA HIS A 119 8.93 20.92 -0.65
C HIS A 119 7.68 21.16 -1.51
N THR A 120 7.25 22.41 -1.63
CA THR A 120 6.10 22.78 -2.48
C THR A 120 6.41 22.63 -3.96
N GLU A 121 7.68 22.75 -4.31
CA GLU A 121 8.22 22.73 -5.65
C GLU A 121 9.21 21.58 -5.79
N GLU A 122 9.34 21.05 -7.00
CA GLU A 122 10.32 20.00 -7.28
C GLU A 122 11.73 20.60 -7.37
N ALA A 123 12.75 19.81 -7.09
CA ALA A 123 14.13 20.28 -7.22
C ALA A 123 14.51 20.42 -8.70
N CYS A 124 15.04 21.57 -9.08
CA CYS A 124 15.55 21.88 -10.40
C CYS A 124 17.08 21.96 -10.40
N ALA A 125 17.69 21.76 -11.57
CA ALA A 125 19.11 21.85 -11.78
C ALA A 125 19.59 23.27 -11.48
N ASP A 126 20.63 23.37 -10.66
CA ASP A 126 21.29 24.63 -10.37
C ASP A 126 22.10 25.08 -11.60
N GLU A 127 21.59 26.06 -12.34
CA GLU A 127 22.24 26.60 -13.55
C GLU A 127 23.66 27.10 -13.29
N ASP A 128 23.97 27.52 -12.05
CA ASP A 128 25.29 27.99 -11.64
C ASP A 128 26.22 26.85 -11.19
N SER A 129 25.74 25.61 -11.14
CA SER A 129 26.55 24.46 -10.77
C SER A 129 27.54 24.10 -11.88
N HIS A 130 28.77 23.78 -11.46
CA HIS A 130 29.86 23.32 -12.31
C HIS A 130 29.53 22.13 -13.24
N LEU A 131 28.45 21.38 -12.97
CA LEU A 131 27.98 20.31 -13.86
C LEU A 131 27.31 20.84 -15.13
N PHE A 132 26.73 22.04 -15.08
CA PHE A 132 25.88 22.60 -16.13
C PHE A 132 26.46 23.85 -16.81
N VAL A 133 27.38 24.56 -16.14
CA VAL A 133 27.96 25.82 -16.66
C VAL A 133 28.84 25.64 -17.91
N ASP A 134 29.50 24.48 -18.07
CA ASP A 134 30.47 24.25 -19.17
C ASP A 134 30.16 23.02 -20.03
N ASN A 135 29.02 22.36 -19.81
CA ASN A 135 28.67 21.13 -20.52
C ASN A 135 27.62 21.39 -21.60
N ASP A 136 28.08 21.66 -22.83
CA ASP A 136 27.22 21.81 -24.04
C ASP A 136 26.35 20.56 -24.35
N PHE A 137 26.49 19.48 -23.58
CA PHE A 137 25.84 18.20 -23.81
C PHE A 137 24.50 18.04 -23.08
N PHE A 138 24.24 18.81 -22.03
CA PHE A 138 22.99 18.78 -21.28
C PHE A 138 22.61 20.19 -20.82
N GLY A 139 21.51 20.72 -21.36
CA GLY A 139 20.91 21.94 -20.81
C GLY A 139 20.24 21.67 -19.45
N PRO A 140 20.01 22.71 -18.61
CA PRO A 140 19.30 22.57 -17.34
C PRO A 140 17.93 21.90 -17.52
N ASP A 141 17.21 22.20 -18.61
CA ASP A 141 15.93 21.57 -18.97
C ASP A 141 16.03 20.03 -19.16
N GLU A 142 17.16 19.53 -19.66
CA GLU A 142 17.38 18.10 -19.91
C GLU A 142 17.82 17.39 -18.62
N ALA A 143 18.60 18.08 -17.78
CA ALA A 143 19.02 17.62 -16.46
C ALA A 143 17.84 17.51 -15.48
N ASP A 144 16.87 18.41 -15.59
CA ASP A 144 15.63 18.40 -14.80
C ASP A 144 14.74 17.18 -15.06
N CYS A 145 14.99 16.41 -16.12
CA CYS A 145 14.25 15.20 -16.40
C CYS A 145 15.05 13.91 -16.11
N ASP A 146 16.30 14.01 -15.64
CA ASP A 146 17.19 12.86 -15.44
C ASP A 146 17.27 12.41 -13.97
N ASP A 147 16.63 11.27 -13.68
CA ASP A 147 16.63 10.65 -12.35
C ASP A 147 17.99 10.09 -11.93
N GLU A 148 18.85 9.69 -12.88
CA GLU A 148 20.17 9.18 -12.56
C GLU A 148 21.09 10.32 -12.14
N LEU A 149 21.00 11.47 -12.83
CA LEU A 149 21.75 12.66 -12.45
C LEU A 149 21.36 13.17 -11.07
N ARG A 150 20.07 13.14 -10.73
CA ARG A 150 19.58 13.48 -9.37
C ARG A 150 20.12 12.57 -8.28
N LYS A 151 20.37 11.29 -8.58
CA LYS A 151 20.95 10.34 -7.62
C LYS A 151 22.46 10.51 -7.50
N GLU A 152 23.14 10.78 -8.61
CA GLU A 152 24.59 10.87 -8.66
C GLU A 152 25.10 12.22 -8.11
N TYR A 153 24.38 13.31 -8.40
CA TYR A 153 24.77 14.68 -8.02
C TYR A 153 23.62 15.46 -7.36
N PRO A 154 23.10 14.98 -6.22
CA PRO A 154 21.97 15.63 -5.53
C PRO A 154 22.28 17.05 -5.06
N GLU A 155 23.54 17.42 -4.82
CA GLU A 155 23.90 18.81 -4.48
C GLU A 155 23.67 19.82 -5.62
N CYS A 156 23.54 19.37 -6.86
CA CYS A 156 23.35 20.23 -8.03
C CYS A 156 21.88 20.45 -8.37
N PHE A 157 20.97 19.97 -7.51
CA PHE A 157 19.53 20.19 -7.64
C PHE A 157 19.03 20.97 -6.44
N VAL A 158 18.59 22.19 -6.68
CA VAL A 158 18.12 23.14 -5.68
C VAL A 158 16.60 23.20 -5.69
N PHE A 159 16.02 23.50 -4.55
CA PHE A 159 14.58 23.76 -4.45
C PHE A 159 14.33 25.26 -4.62
N GLU A 160 13.29 25.66 -5.34
CA GLU A 160 12.92 27.09 -5.40
C GLU A 160 12.29 27.56 -4.08
N CYS A 161 11.58 26.66 -3.38
CA CYS A 161 10.89 26.96 -2.14
C CYS A 161 11.84 27.17 -0.94
N CYS A 162 13.11 26.77 -1.07
CA CYS A 162 14.16 27.11 -0.11
C CYS A 162 15.52 27.02 -0.79
N ASP A 163 16.48 27.85 -0.41
CA ASP A 163 17.86 27.80 -0.93
C ASP A 163 18.67 26.52 -0.53
N GLY A 164 18.00 25.39 -0.30
CA GLY A 164 18.59 24.09 -0.04
C GLY A 164 18.58 23.19 -1.29
N ASN A 165 19.33 22.08 -1.22
CA ASN A 165 19.48 21.12 -2.31
C ASN A 165 18.98 19.71 -1.92
N LEU A 166 18.88 18.79 -2.89
CA LEU A 166 18.42 17.40 -2.67
C LEU A 166 19.29 16.64 -1.64
N ARG A 167 20.57 16.99 -1.52
CA ARG A 167 21.50 16.30 -0.61
C ARG A 167 21.29 16.70 0.84
N ASP A 168 21.21 17.99 1.11
CA ASP A 168 21.23 18.56 2.45
C ASP A 168 19.82 18.69 3.04
N ASN A 169 18.79 18.84 2.20
CA ASN A 169 17.40 18.96 2.63
C ASN A 169 16.44 18.08 1.80
N PRO A 170 16.64 16.74 1.77
CA PRO A 170 15.77 15.85 0.99
C PRO A 170 14.33 15.76 1.52
N ASP A 171 14.12 16.09 2.79
CA ASP A 171 12.85 15.85 3.47
C ASP A 171 11.84 17.00 3.34
N GLY A 172 12.26 18.23 3.00
CA GLY A 172 11.35 19.37 2.87
C GLY A 172 11.66 20.56 3.79
N CYS A 173 11.45 21.77 3.30
CA CYS A 173 11.53 23.00 4.10
C CYS A 173 10.22 23.36 4.82
N GLU A 174 9.07 22.89 4.34
CA GLU A 174 7.76 23.15 4.97
C GLU A 174 7.38 22.03 5.93
N THR A 175 6.55 22.37 6.92
CA THR A 175 5.95 21.41 7.87
C THR A 175 4.44 21.58 7.91
N ASP A 176 3.70 20.50 7.74
CA ASP A 176 2.23 20.47 7.90
C ASP A 176 1.77 19.08 8.38
N TRP A 177 0.47 18.89 8.52
CA TRP A 177 -0.16 17.58 8.61
C TRP A 177 0.06 16.77 7.33
N HIS A 178 0.21 15.46 7.45
CA HIS A 178 0.08 14.60 6.26
C HIS A 178 -1.34 14.69 5.71
N LYS A 179 -1.45 14.90 4.40
CA LYS A 179 -2.71 14.88 3.65
C LYS A 179 -2.85 13.54 2.93
N GLU A 180 -3.90 12.78 3.21
CA GLU A 180 -4.14 11.50 2.57
C GLU A 180 -4.38 11.68 1.08
N ALA A 181 -3.70 10.88 0.27
CA ALA A 181 -4.07 10.72 -1.13
C ALA A 181 -5.54 10.32 -1.20
N THR A 182 -6.32 11.07 -1.97
CA THR A 182 -7.71 10.69 -2.28
C THR A 182 -7.72 9.37 -3.06
N SER A 183 -7.61 8.24 -2.36
CA SER A 183 -7.87 6.93 -2.93
C SER A 183 -9.37 6.88 -3.20
N HIS A 184 -9.75 6.85 -4.49
CA HIS A 184 -11.09 6.48 -4.89
C HIS A 184 -11.49 5.23 -4.11
N VAL A 185 -12.49 5.38 -3.24
CA VAL A 185 -13.16 4.28 -2.54
C VAL A 185 -13.36 3.17 -3.56
N VAL A 186 -12.80 1.99 -3.28
CA VAL A 186 -12.81 0.85 -4.20
C VAL A 186 -14.23 0.68 -4.73
N ALA A 187 -14.41 1.05 -6.01
CA ALA A 187 -15.66 0.85 -6.70
C ALA A 187 -15.91 -0.66 -6.68
N ARG A 188 -16.97 -1.04 -5.97
CA ARG A 188 -17.48 -2.40 -5.85
C ARG A 188 -17.41 -3.07 -7.23
N SER A 189 -16.61 -4.11 -7.37
CA SER A 189 -16.43 -4.84 -8.63
C SER A 189 -17.75 -5.49 -9.06
N GLU A 190 -18.53 -4.79 -9.88
CA GLU A 190 -19.64 -5.36 -10.65
C GLU A 190 -19.24 -5.43 -12.12
N HIS A 191 -18.43 -6.42 -12.48
CA HIS A 191 -18.27 -6.84 -13.88
C HIS A 191 -18.06 -8.35 -14.01
N MET A 192 -19.13 -9.10 -13.76
CA MET A 192 -19.34 -10.39 -14.41
C MET A 192 -20.73 -10.40 -15.07
N ALA A 193 -20.82 -9.75 -16.23
CA ALA A 193 -21.98 -9.85 -17.12
C ALA A 193 -21.62 -10.74 -18.32
N ARG A 194 -21.98 -12.02 -18.18
CA ARG A 194 -22.59 -12.89 -19.22
C ARG A 194 -22.14 -12.66 -20.67
N VAL A 195 -21.19 -13.47 -21.14
CA VAL A 195 -21.10 -13.81 -22.56
C VAL A 195 -22.10 -14.94 -22.84
N ALA A 196 -23.20 -14.62 -23.51
CA ALA A 196 -24.09 -15.61 -24.10
C ALA A 196 -23.46 -16.16 -25.39
N PRO A 197 -23.57 -17.46 -25.70
CA PRO A 197 -23.08 -18.00 -26.98
C PRO A 197 -24.01 -17.58 -28.13
N GLU A 198 -23.46 -16.88 -29.11
CA GLU A 198 -24.18 -16.53 -30.34
C GLU A 198 -24.44 -17.78 -31.19
N THR A 199 -25.71 -18.14 -31.33
CA THR A 199 -26.18 -19.12 -32.32
C THR A 199 -26.35 -18.42 -33.67
N HIS A 200 -25.49 -18.74 -34.64
CA HIS A 200 -25.67 -18.35 -36.03
C HIS A 200 -26.90 -19.08 -36.64
N VAL A 201 -28.01 -18.36 -36.81
CA VAL A 201 -29.13 -18.79 -37.65
C VAL A 201 -28.97 -18.18 -39.05
N ALA A 202 -28.71 -19.04 -40.03
CA ALA A 202 -28.63 -18.69 -41.44
C ALA A 202 -29.99 -18.16 -41.95
N LYS A 203 -30.02 -16.92 -42.45
CA LYS A 203 -31.16 -16.39 -43.22
C LYS A 203 -31.05 -16.81 -44.68
N LYS A 204 -31.97 -17.68 -45.11
CA LYS A 204 -32.26 -17.95 -46.53
C LYS A 204 -32.79 -16.68 -47.20
N ALA A 205 -32.10 -16.19 -48.22
CA ALA A 205 -32.66 -15.26 -49.18
C ALA A 205 -33.49 -16.04 -50.22
N ARG A 206 -34.77 -15.69 -50.35
CA ARG A 206 -35.67 -16.14 -51.41
C ARG A 206 -35.87 -14.95 -52.33
N ILE A 207 -35.23 -14.97 -53.49
CA ILE A 207 -35.48 -14.01 -54.57
C ILE A 207 -36.60 -14.59 -55.43
N LEU A 208 -37.60 -13.74 -55.68
CA LEU A 208 -38.71 -13.95 -56.62
C LEU A 208 -38.21 -13.85 -58.06
#